data_AF-A0A6A9SBC3-F1
#
_entry.id   AF-A0A6A9SBC3-F1
#
_cell.length_a   1.000
_cell.length_b   1.000
_cell.length_c   1.000
_cell.angle_alpha   90.00
_cell.angle_beta   90.00
_cell.angle_gamma   90.00
#
_symmetry.space_group_name_H-M   'P 1'
#
loop_
_entity.id
_entity.type
_entity.pdbx_description
1 polymer ?
#
loop_
_entity_poly.entity_id
_entity_poly.type
_entity_poly.pdbx_seq_one_letter_code
_entity_poly.pdbx_strand_id
1 'polypeptide(L)'
;MSGDNLRRVTTGKMQGQNADERVTPLGETERPESHDPPSRDAITESLDPVIDDVVDGETAVDDGLVTQSLEEILLAMIAVADGGTHGTGLMEELEAQFGAELSPGTVYPRLHELEADGTLQMHELVQTKQYGIADDAAAKEQIATSASQHLALGLFLHASLDAL
;
A
#
# COMPACT_ATOMS: atom_id res chain seq x y z
N MET A 1 -17.98 0.82 57.61
CA MET A 1 -18.71 0.09 58.67
C MET A 1 -19.99 -0.43 58.01
N SER A 2 -20.06 -1.72 57.67
CA SER A 2 -20.76 -2.78 58.45
C SER A 2 -22.27 -2.52 58.51
N GLY A 3 -23.18 -3.38 58.05
CA GLY A 3 -23.02 -4.77 57.65
C GLY A 3 -24.34 -5.34 57.11
N ASP A 4 -24.19 -6.57 56.63
CA ASP A 4 -25.19 -7.55 56.21
C ASP A 4 -26.31 -7.80 57.26
N ASN A 5 -27.52 -8.13 56.81
CA ASN A 5 -28.32 -9.21 57.40
C ASN A 5 -29.57 -9.60 56.59
N LEU A 6 -29.64 -10.91 56.34
CA LEU A 6 -30.67 -11.71 55.68
C LEU A 6 -32.03 -11.81 56.41
N ARG A 7 -33.00 -12.36 55.64
CA ARG A 7 -34.23 -13.15 55.98
C ARG A 7 -35.51 -12.35 55.72
N ARG A 8 -36.58 -12.89 55.11
CA ARG A 8 -37.13 -14.26 55.16
C ARG A 8 -38.12 -14.49 54.01
N VAL A 9 -38.13 -15.73 53.53
CA VAL A 9 -39.08 -16.33 52.58
C VAL A 9 -40.50 -16.37 53.14
N THR A 10 -41.52 -16.10 52.31
CA THR A 10 -42.86 -16.69 52.45
C THR A 10 -43.31 -17.26 51.11
N THR A 11 -43.33 -18.59 51.05
CA THR A 11 -43.87 -19.43 49.99
C THR A 11 -45.40 -19.37 50.00
N GLY A 12 -45.98 -18.92 48.88
CA GLY A 12 -47.40 -19.12 48.54
C GLY A 12 -47.50 -20.12 47.39
N LYS A 13 -48.09 -21.27 47.67
CA LYS A 13 -48.26 -22.43 46.77
C LYS A 13 -49.55 -22.30 45.94
N MET A 14 -49.63 -23.15 44.90
CA MET A 14 -50.79 -23.58 44.08
C MET A 14 -50.97 -22.82 42.76
N GLN A 15 -51.33 -23.41 41.62
CA GLN A 15 -51.47 -24.78 41.09
C GLN A 15 -52.01 -24.59 39.65
N GLY A 16 -51.59 -25.39 38.66
CA GLY A 16 -52.28 -25.55 37.36
C GLY A 16 -51.36 -25.32 36.15
N GLN A 17 -50.69 -26.35 35.63
CA GLN A 17 -51.16 -27.34 34.64
C GLN A 17 -51.28 -26.80 33.20
N ASN A 18 -50.48 -27.45 32.34
CA ASN A 18 -50.55 -27.57 30.88
C ASN A 18 -50.01 -26.37 30.10
N ALA A 19 -48.77 -26.44 29.62
CA ALA A 19 -48.37 -27.09 28.36
C ALA A 19 -48.92 -26.32 27.16
N ASP A 20 -48.16 -25.34 26.68
CA ASP A 20 -48.13 -25.08 25.24
C ASP A 20 -46.69 -24.85 24.81
N GLU A 21 -46.28 -25.77 23.95
CA GLU A 21 -44.96 -26.07 23.47
C GLU A 21 -44.78 -25.30 22.17
N ARG A 22 -44.14 -24.13 22.25
CA ARG A 22 -43.52 -23.50 21.08
C ARG A 22 -42.11 -23.05 21.41
N VAL A 23 -41.30 -24.04 21.81
CA VAL A 23 -39.85 -23.93 21.71
C VAL A 23 -39.52 -24.09 20.22
N THR A 24 -39.51 -22.98 19.49
CA THR A 24 -38.77 -22.95 18.23
C THR A 24 -37.33 -23.26 18.61
N PRO A 25 -36.70 -24.33 18.07
CA PRO A 25 -35.27 -24.50 18.27
C PRO A 25 -34.63 -23.25 17.67
N LEU A 26 -33.84 -22.53 18.47
CA LEU A 26 -32.85 -21.62 17.93
C LEU A 26 -31.97 -22.51 17.06
N GLY A 27 -32.24 -22.53 15.76
CA GLY A 27 -31.37 -23.13 14.78
C GLY A 27 -29.98 -22.60 15.06
N GLU A 28 -29.02 -23.52 15.16
CA GLU A 28 -27.61 -23.20 15.18
C GLU A 28 -27.38 -22.24 14.01
N THR A 29 -27.25 -20.95 14.32
CA THR A 29 -26.68 -20.01 13.39
C THR A 29 -25.28 -20.52 13.17
N GLU A 30 -25.08 -21.24 12.07
CA GLU A 30 -23.77 -21.47 11.47
C GLU A 30 -23.09 -20.12 11.49
N ARG A 31 -22.10 -20.01 12.38
CA ARG A 31 -21.23 -18.85 12.46
C ARG A 31 -20.67 -18.72 11.04
N PRO A 32 -20.86 -17.58 10.34
CA PRO A 32 -20.27 -17.42 9.02
C PRO A 32 -18.80 -17.76 9.15
N GLU A 33 -18.31 -18.65 8.29
CA GLU A 33 -16.92 -19.08 8.27
C GLU A 33 -16.07 -17.81 8.36
N SER A 34 -15.38 -17.65 9.49
CA SER A 34 -14.40 -16.58 9.59
C SER A 34 -13.30 -17.00 8.61
N HIS A 35 -13.30 -16.41 7.42
CA HIS A 35 -12.09 -16.37 6.62
C HIS A 35 -11.05 -15.65 7.48
N ASP A 36 -10.22 -16.44 8.17
CA ASP A 36 -9.03 -15.91 8.78
C ASP A 36 -8.23 -15.23 7.66
N PRO A 37 -7.82 -13.97 7.83
CA PRO A 37 -7.00 -13.31 6.82
C PRO A 37 -5.76 -14.18 6.58
N PRO A 38 -5.34 -14.34 5.31
CA PRO A 38 -4.20 -15.19 4.98
C PRO A 38 -2.97 -14.77 5.80
N SER A 39 -2.22 -15.77 6.27
CA SER A 39 -0.96 -15.55 6.98
C SER A 39 -0.01 -14.73 6.10
N ARG A 40 0.80 -13.87 6.70
CA ARG A 40 1.82 -13.07 6.00
C ARG A 40 2.75 -13.96 5.14
N ASP A 41 3.05 -15.16 5.60
CA ASP A 41 3.87 -16.12 4.88
C ASP A 41 3.15 -16.67 3.63
N ALA A 42 1.84 -16.95 3.74
CA ALA A 42 1.02 -17.41 2.62
C ALA A 42 0.85 -16.33 1.55
N ILE A 43 0.71 -15.06 1.97
CA ILE A 43 0.68 -13.92 1.05
C ILE A 43 2.03 -13.74 0.37
N THR A 44 3.14 -13.99 1.07
CA THR A 44 4.48 -13.85 0.46
C THR A 44 4.72 -14.95 -0.58
N GLU A 45 4.37 -16.19 -0.28
CA GLU A 45 4.50 -17.34 -1.20
C GLU A 45 3.61 -17.19 -2.45
N SER A 46 2.44 -16.56 -2.34
CA SER A 46 1.57 -16.31 -3.49
C SER A 46 2.05 -15.19 -4.41
N LEU A 47 2.98 -14.34 -3.95
CA LEU A 47 3.55 -13.24 -4.73
C LEU A 47 4.79 -13.65 -5.52
N ASP A 48 5.48 -14.73 -5.16
CA ASP A 48 6.68 -15.20 -5.88
C ASP A 48 6.50 -15.25 -7.41
N PRO A 49 5.42 -15.84 -7.98
CA PRO A 49 5.22 -15.80 -9.43
C PRO A 49 4.96 -14.39 -9.97
N VAL A 50 4.26 -13.54 -9.21
CA VAL A 50 4.01 -12.14 -9.62
C VAL A 50 5.32 -11.34 -9.61
N ILE A 51 6.20 -11.61 -8.64
CA ILE A 51 7.52 -11.00 -8.56
C ILE A 51 8.37 -11.44 -9.75
N ASP A 52 8.36 -12.74 -10.10
CA ASP A 52 9.05 -13.24 -11.29
C ASP A 52 8.53 -12.57 -12.56
N ASP A 53 7.21 -12.48 -12.77
CA ASP A 53 6.61 -11.80 -13.93
C ASP A 53 6.99 -10.30 -13.98
N VAL A 54 7.11 -9.64 -12.83
CA VAL A 54 7.57 -8.23 -12.74
C VAL A 54 9.06 -8.11 -13.07
N VAL A 55 9.89 -9.03 -12.58
CA VAL A 55 11.35 -9.05 -12.82
C VAL A 55 11.66 -9.39 -14.29
N ASP A 56 10.91 -10.29 -14.89
CA ASP A 56 11.04 -10.69 -16.29
C ASP A 56 10.39 -9.67 -17.25
N GLY A 57 9.76 -8.61 -16.72
CA GLY A 57 9.18 -7.53 -17.50
C GLY A 57 7.89 -7.90 -18.24
N GLU A 58 7.23 -8.98 -17.81
CA GLU A 58 5.97 -9.45 -18.39
C GLU A 58 4.77 -8.62 -17.91
N THR A 59 4.93 -7.83 -16.85
CA THR A 59 3.95 -6.87 -16.35
C THR A 59 4.30 -5.44 -16.74
N ALA A 60 3.51 -4.85 -17.64
CA ALA A 60 3.63 -3.43 -17.99
C ALA A 60 3.02 -2.54 -16.89
N VAL A 61 3.70 -1.43 -16.58
CA VAL A 61 3.21 -0.39 -15.67
C VAL A 61 2.42 0.64 -16.47
N ASP A 62 1.20 0.96 -16.03
CA ASP A 62 0.36 1.97 -16.67
C ASP A 62 0.94 3.39 -16.50
N ASP A 63 0.85 4.21 -17.55
CA ASP A 63 1.31 5.62 -17.57
C ASP A 63 0.74 6.46 -16.42
N GLY A 64 -0.48 6.18 -15.98
CA GLY A 64 -1.10 6.83 -14.84
C GLY A 64 -0.38 6.53 -13.53
N LEU A 65 0.07 5.28 -13.34
CA LEU A 65 0.85 4.87 -12.17
C LEU A 65 2.27 5.45 -12.21
N VAL A 66 2.88 5.51 -13.39
CA VAL A 66 4.17 6.18 -13.61
C VAL A 66 4.06 7.67 -13.25
N THR A 67 3.02 8.34 -13.74
CA THR A 67 2.81 9.78 -13.47
C THR A 67 2.54 10.05 -11.99
N GLN A 68 1.81 9.17 -11.31
CA GLN A 68 1.54 9.29 -9.87
C GLN A 68 2.81 9.14 -9.02
N SER A 69 3.73 8.29 -9.45
CA SER A 69 4.97 7.98 -8.73
C SER A 69 6.21 8.68 -9.32
N LEU A 70 5.98 9.72 -10.11
CA LEU A 70 7.02 10.30 -10.97
C LEU A 70 8.20 10.83 -10.16
N GLU A 71 7.95 11.51 -9.04
CA GLU A 71 9.01 12.06 -8.20
C GLU A 71 9.93 10.95 -7.67
N GLU A 72 9.37 9.84 -7.16
CA GLU A 72 10.16 8.73 -6.62
C GLU A 72 10.91 7.97 -7.72
N ILE A 73 10.29 7.82 -8.89
CA ILE A 73 10.91 7.22 -10.07
C ILE A 73 12.10 8.07 -10.52
N LEU A 74 11.95 9.41 -10.59
CA LEU A 74 13.03 10.33 -10.91
C LEU A 74 14.16 10.26 -9.87
N LEU A 75 13.84 10.23 -8.58
CA LEU A 75 14.83 10.09 -7.51
C LEU A 75 15.62 8.78 -7.64
N ALA A 76 14.93 7.65 -7.90
CA ALA A 76 15.58 6.36 -8.08
C ALA A 76 16.53 6.36 -9.29
N MET A 77 16.10 6.91 -10.44
CA MET A 77 16.96 7.04 -11.62
C MET A 77 18.17 7.94 -11.38
N ILE A 78 17.98 9.11 -10.75
CA ILE A 78 19.07 10.04 -10.44
C ILE A 78 20.08 9.40 -9.48
N ALA A 79 19.60 8.61 -8.51
CA ALA A 79 20.46 7.93 -7.54
C ALA A 79 21.32 6.83 -8.17
N VAL A 80 20.83 6.16 -9.23
CA VAL A 80 21.57 5.11 -9.95
C VAL A 80 22.48 5.71 -11.04
N ALA A 81 22.18 6.91 -11.54
CA ALA A 81 22.99 7.60 -12.52
C ALA A 81 24.32 8.09 -11.91
N ASP A 82 25.42 7.40 -12.23
CA ASP A 82 26.78 7.79 -11.82
C ASP A 82 27.11 9.23 -12.26
N GLY A 83 27.16 10.15 -11.31
CA GLY A 83 27.56 11.55 -11.54
C GLY A 83 26.43 12.51 -11.93
N GLY A 84 25.16 12.11 -11.78
CA GLY A 84 23.98 12.93 -12.04
C GLY A 84 23.47 12.86 -13.48
N THR A 85 22.25 13.34 -13.72
CA THR A 85 21.54 13.17 -14.99
C THR A 85 20.92 14.47 -15.49
N HIS A 86 20.46 14.49 -16.74
CA HIS A 86 19.83 15.64 -17.36
C HIS A 86 18.34 15.36 -17.60
N GLY A 87 17.51 16.40 -17.60
CA GLY A 87 16.05 16.25 -17.77
C GLY A 87 15.65 15.49 -19.05
N THR A 88 16.37 15.70 -20.15
CA THR A 88 16.13 14.94 -21.39
C THR A 88 16.50 13.46 -21.26
N GLY A 89 17.62 13.13 -20.62
CA GLY A 89 18.00 11.74 -20.39
C GLY A 89 17.02 11.01 -19.48
N LEU A 90 16.46 11.70 -18.49
CA LEU A 90 15.39 11.15 -17.64
C LEU A 90 14.13 10.82 -18.44
N MET A 91 13.73 11.66 -19.40
CA MET A 91 12.58 11.39 -20.26
C MET A 91 12.83 10.19 -21.18
N GLU A 92 14.03 10.08 -21.76
CA GLU A 92 14.43 8.92 -22.58
C GLU A 92 14.42 7.62 -21.76
N GLU A 93 14.89 7.67 -20.51
CA GLU A 93 14.91 6.53 -19.60
C GLU A 93 13.50 6.12 -19.14
N LEU A 94 12.60 7.09 -18.92
CA LEU A 94 11.18 6.83 -18.62
C LEU A 94 10.48 6.08 -19.77
N GLU A 95 10.71 6.51 -21.00
CA GLU A 95 10.20 5.83 -22.19
C GLU A 95 10.81 4.43 -22.33
N ALA A 96 12.11 4.29 -22.10
CA ALA A 96 12.82 3.01 -22.24
C ALA A 96 12.42 1.97 -21.18
N GLN A 97 12.28 2.37 -19.91
CA GLN A 97 11.99 1.45 -18.80
C GLN A 97 10.49 1.19 -18.62
N PHE A 98 9.64 2.20 -18.86
CA PHE A 98 8.22 2.12 -18.54
C PHE A 98 7.29 2.30 -19.74
N GLY A 99 7.83 2.62 -20.93
CA GLY A 99 7.02 2.97 -22.10
C GLY A 99 6.30 4.32 -21.95
N ALA A 100 6.64 5.11 -20.93
CA ALA A 100 5.93 6.33 -20.58
C ALA A 100 6.52 7.55 -21.30
N GLU A 101 5.81 8.06 -22.30
CA GLU A 101 6.19 9.26 -23.06
C GLU A 101 5.83 10.56 -22.30
N LEU A 102 6.60 10.87 -21.25
CA LEU A 102 6.35 12.05 -20.42
C LEU A 102 6.90 13.33 -21.05
N SER A 103 6.05 14.36 -21.11
CA SER A 103 6.43 15.64 -21.68
C SER A 103 7.36 16.46 -20.76
N PRO A 104 8.15 17.40 -21.30
CA PRO A 104 8.86 18.41 -20.52
C PRO A 104 7.99 19.14 -19.49
N GLY A 105 6.74 19.44 -19.86
CA GLY A 105 5.78 20.13 -18.98
C GLY A 105 5.29 19.28 -17.81
N THR A 106 5.60 17.98 -17.80
CA THR A 106 5.30 17.04 -16.71
C THR A 106 6.54 16.80 -15.85
N VAL A 107 7.70 16.58 -16.48
CA VAL A 107 8.93 16.20 -15.77
C VAL A 107 9.62 17.38 -15.11
N TYR A 108 9.77 18.52 -15.80
CA TYR A 108 10.51 19.66 -15.25
C TYR A 108 9.86 20.27 -14.01
N PRO A 109 8.52 20.40 -13.89
CA PRO A 109 7.90 20.83 -12.65
C PRO A 109 8.26 19.96 -11.44
N ARG A 110 8.29 18.63 -11.59
CA ARG A 110 8.67 17.71 -10.50
C ARG A 110 10.12 17.85 -10.10
N LEU A 111 11.02 17.99 -11.06
CA LEU A 111 12.43 18.26 -10.78
C LEU A 111 12.62 19.59 -10.04
N HIS A 112 11.81 20.61 -10.36
CA HIS A 112 11.82 21.89 -9.67
C HIS A 112 11.25 21.81 -8.25
N GLU A 113 10.19 21.03 -8.04
CA GLU A 113 9.63 20.78 -6.70
C GLU A 113 10.67 20.09 -5.80
N LEU A 114 11.29 19.01 -6.29
CA LEU A 114 12.34 18.29 -5.58
C LEU A 114 13.59 19.14 -5.29
N GLU A 115 13.94 20.07 -6.18
CA GLU A 115 15.04 21.03 -5.95
C GLU A 115 14.65 22.09 -4.92
N ALA A 116 13.42 22.62 -4.98
CA ALA A 116 12.91 23.59 -4.03
C ALA A 116 12.82 23.03 -2.60
N ASP A 117 12.49 21.73 -2.48
CA ASP A 117 12.42 21.01 -1.21
C ASP A 117 13.80 20.56 -0.70
N GLY A 118 14.85 20.73 -1.50
CA GLY A 118 16.24 20.43 -1.12
C GLY A 118 16.62 18.95 -1.23
N THR A 119 15.74 18.09 -1.74
CA THR A 119 16.04 16.67 -2.01
C THR A 119 17.00 16.53 -3.18
N LEU A 120 16.82 17.37 -4.21
CA LEU A 120 17.72 17.47 -5.36
C LEU A 120 18.55 18.75 -5.31
N GLN A 121 19.69 18.72 -5.99
CA GLN A 121 20.47 19.88 -6.37
C GLN A 121 20.60 19.93 -7.89
N MET A 122 20.46 21.13 -8.44
CA MET A 122 20.68 21.40 -9.86
C MET A 122 22.02 22.11 -10.03
N HIS A 123 22.91 21.51 -10.83
CA HIS A 123 24.17 22.08 -11.25
C HIS A 123 24.03 22.64 -12.67
N GLU A 124 24.22 23.94 -12.81
CA GLU A 124 24.25 24.59 -14.12
C GLU A 124 25.64 24.41 -14.76
N LEU A 125 25.71 23.52 -15.75
CA LEU A 125 26.85 23.41 -16.65
C LEU A 125 26.69 24.42 -17.79
N VAL A 126 27.77 24.64 -18.56
CA VAL A 126 27.88 25.69 -19.60
C VAL A 126 26.67 25.74 -20.56
N GLN A 127 25.97 24.62 -20.77
CA GLN A 127 24.77 24.54 -21.63
C GLN A 127 23.69 23.56 -21.15
N THR A 128 23.81 22.96 -19.96
CA THR A 128 22.85 21.95 -19.51
C THR A 128 22.63 21.99 -18.00
N LYS A 129 21.42 21.62 -17.59
CA LYS A 129 21.07 21.45 -16.18
C LYS A 129 21.27 20.00 -15.81
N GLN A 130 22.16 19.74 -14.88
CA GLN A 130 22.39 18.41 -14.33
C GLN A 130 21.76 18.34 -12.94
N TYR A 131 21.02 17.27 -12.67
CA TYR A 131 20.41 16.99 -11.38
C TYR A 131 21.21 15.90 -10.66
N GLY A 132 21.41 16.09 -9.36
CA GLY A 132 21.97 15.11 -8.46
C GLY A 132 21.23 15.12 -7.12
N ILE A 133 21.37 14.03 -6.36
CA ILE A 133 20.83 13.96 -5.00
C ILE A 133 21.57 14.95 -4.10
N ALA A 134 20.83 15.76 -3.34
CA ALA A 134 21.35 16.68 -2.34
C ALA A 134 21.17 16.12 -0.92
N ASP A 135 20.05 15.44 -0.69
CA ASP A 135 19.73 14.76 0.57
C ASP A 135 19.37 13.28 0.31
N ASP A 136 20.35 12.40 0.49
CA ASP A 136 20.18 10.96 0.34
C ASP A 136 19.15 10.38 1.33
N ALA A 137 19.03 10.95 2.53
CA ALA A 137 18.12 10.45 3.54
C ALA A 137 16.67 10.76 3.15
N ALA A 138 16.40 12.00 2.73
CA ALA A 138 15.10 12.42 2.24
C ALA A 138 14.68 11.63 0.98
N ALA A 139 15.58 11.51 0.00
CA ALA A 139 15.32 10.73 -1.22
C ALA A 139 14.98 9.27 -0.88
N LYS A 140 15.76 8.65 0.01
CA LYS A 140 15.53 7.27 0.44
C LYS A 140 14.21 7.10 1.18
N GLU A 141 13.86 8.01 2.08
CA GLU A 141 12.60 7.98 2.81
C GLU A 141 11.40 8.10 1.87
N GLN A 142 11.46 9.02 0.90
CA GLN A 142 10.41 9.22 -0.08
C GLN A 142 10.20 7.98 -0.95
N ILE A 143 11.27 7.44 -1.53
CA ILE A 143 11.23 6.20 -2.33
C ILE A 143 10.68 5.04 -1.49
N ALA A 144 11.18 4.84 -0.27
CA ALA A 144 10.77 3.72 0.58
C ALA A 144 9.30 3.82 1.00
N THR A 145 8.81 5.03 1.27
CA THR A 145 7.41 5.28 1.64
C THR A 145 6.49 4.97 0.47
N SER A 146 6.80 5.49 -0.73
CA SER A 146 6.02 5.22 -1.93
C SER A 146 6.02 3.73 -2.29
N ALA A 147 7.18 3.07 -2.26
CA ALA A 147 7.27 1.62 -2.49
C ALA A 147 6.40 0.82 -1.51
N SER A 148 6.43 1.17 -0.23
CA SER A 148 5.62 0.52 0.80
C SER A 148 4.12 0.69 0.55
N GLN A 149 3.68 1.86 0.08
CA GLN A 149 2.28 2.13 -0.25
C GLN A 149 1.81 1.33 -1.47
N HIS A 150 2.61 1.30 -2.53
CA HIS A 150 2.30 0.51 -3.74
C HIS A 150 2.23 -0.99 -3.43
N LEU A 151 3.18 -1.49 -2.63
CA LEU A 151 3.15 -2.87 -2.15
C LEU A 151 1.90 -3.14 -1.31
N ALA A 152 1.57 -2.27 -0.35
CA ALA A 152 0.37 -2.44 0.47
C ALA A 152 -0.91 -2.48 -0.37
N LEU A 153 -1.01 -1.64 -1.40
CA LEU A 153 -2.14 -1.64 -2.33
C LEU A 153 -2.17 -2.92 -3.17
N GLY A 154 -1.04 -3.33 -3.76
CA GLY A 154 -0.93 -4.56 -4.54
C GLY A 154 -1.30 -5.80 -3.73
N LEU A 155 -0.81 -5.89 -2.49
CA LEU A 155 -1.15 -6.95 -1.54
C LEU A 155 -2.64 -7.00 -1.23
N PHE A 156 -3.27 -5.84 -1.00
CA PHE A 156 -4.70 -5.76 -0.74
C PHE A 156 -5.53 -6.22 -1.95
N LEU A 157 -5.18 -5.74 -3.15
CA LEU A 157 -5.86 -6.14 -4.40
C LEU A 157 -5.68 -7.64 -4.65
N HIS A 158 -4.48 -8.18 -4.45
CA HIS A 158 -4.21 -9.60 -4.59
C HIS A 158 -5.02 -10.44 -3.60
N ALA A 159 -5.02 -10.09 -2.31
CA ALA A 159 -5.80 -10.79 -1.29
C ALA A 159 -7.31 -10.73 -1.56
N SER A 160 -7.80 -9.72 -2.27
CA SER A 160 -9.21 -9.63 -2.66
C SER A 160 -9.62 -10.64 -3.73
N LEU A 161 -8.65 -11.19 -4.49
CA LEU A 161 -8.92 -12.22 -5.51
C LEU A 161 -9.45 -13.51 -4.87
N ASP A 162 -8.99 -13.85 -3.66
CA ASP A 162 -9.49 -15.01 -2.90
C ASP A 162 -10.94 -14.83 -2.41
N ALA A 163 -11.44 -13.59 -2.40
CA ALA A 163 -12.80 -13.26 -1.99
C ALA A 163 -13.78 -13.17 -3.17
N LEU A 164 -13.32 -13.35 -4.42
CA LEU A 164 -14.13 -13.38 -5.64
C LEU A 164 -14.49 -14.82 -6.03
#